data_AF-A0A1I4S307-F1
#
_entry.id   AF-A0A1I4S307-F1
#
_cell.length_a   1.000
_cell.length_b   1.000
_cell.length_c   1.000
_cell.angle_alpha   90.00
_cell.angle_beta   90.00
_cell.angle_gamma   90.00
#
_symmetry.space_group_name_H-M   'P 1'
#
loop_
_entity.id
_entity.type
_entity.pdbx_description
1 polymer ?
#
loop_
_entity_poly.entity_id
_entity_poly.type
_entity_poly.pdbx_seq_one_letter_code
_entity_poly.pdbx_strand_id
1 'polypeptide(L)'
;MIDNGIVIEKAIWKIADEYGLDVDVVENAITFSETPLDLDSLVGEGIFCFRGPNDNVKYSNAAICLSNKILANVGVAKNMLSILSEQIRQWDHEDINVLLSLLNKLITIMELNPDEYHCLRTSCINFKALPSEPVPEDIAEKYSVWSMDKKGMCLVGIDANEVVHIDDLDKI
;
A
#
# COMPACT_ATOMS: atom_id res chain seq x y z
N MET A 1 33.23 -4.34 -0.96
CA MET A 1 32.62 -3.15 -1.56
C MET A 1 31.14 -3.44 -1.68
N ILE A 2 30.28 -2.54 -1.20
CA ILE A 2 28.83 -2.71 -1.34
C ILE A 2 28.49 -2.45 -2.80
N ASP A 3 27.69 -3.33 -3.39
CA ASP A 3 27.13 -3.11 -4.71
C ASP A 3 25.78 -2.42 -4.52
N ASN A 4 25.79 -1.09 -4.63
CA ASN A 4 24.58 -0.28 -4.49
C ASN A 4 23.52 -0.69 -5.50
N GLY A 5 23.92 -1.07 -6.72
CA GLY A 5 23.02 -1.51 -7.79
C GLY A 5 22.18 -2.70 -7.37
N ILE A 6 22.79 -3.73 -6.76
CA ILE A 6 22.08 -4.93 -6.28
C ILE A 6 21.05 -4.58 -5.19
N VAL A 7 21.39 -3.66 -4.28
CA VAL A 7 20.48 -3.26 -3.19
C VAL A 7 19.29 -2.47 -3.75
N ILE A 8 19.56 -1.55 -4.67
CA ILE A 8 18.54 -0.73 -5.33
C ILE A 8 17.58 -1.63 -6.12
N GLU A 9 18.11 -2.51 -6.96
CA GLU A 9 17.32 -3.49 -7.72
C GLU A 9 16.44 -4.30 -6.79
N LYS A 10 17.00 -4.91 -5.73
CA LYS A 10 16.22 -5.69 -4.77
C LYS A 10 15.14 -4.87 -4.05
N ALA A 11 15.38 -3.60 -3.77
CA ALA A 11 14.39 -2.73 -3.13
C ALA A 11 13.22 -2.45 -4.08
N ILE A 12 13.50 -2.17 -5.36
CA ILE A 12 12.47 -1.96 -6.39
C ILE A 12 11.64 -3.22 -6.58
N TRP A 13 12.28 -4.38 -6.74
CA TRP A 13 11.60 -5.67 -6.83
C TRP A 13 10.73 -5.96 -5.61
N LYS A 14 11.24 -5.63 -4.41
CA LYS A 14 10.47 -5.79 -3.18
C LYS A 14 9.23 -4.91 -3.17
N ILE A 15 9.33 -3.64 -3.58
CA ILE A 15 8.15 -2.75 -3.68
C ILE A 15 7.17 -3.32 -4.71
N ALA A 16 7.65 -3.74 -5.88
CA ALA A 16 6.81 -4.31 -6.93
C ALA A 16 6.00 -5.52 -6.42
N ASP A 17 6.68 -6.48 -5.77
CA ASP A 17 6.05 -7.68 -5.20
C ASP A 17 5.05 -7.34 -4.08
N GLU A 18 5.47 -6.54 -3.10
CA GLU A 18 4.66 -6.20 -1.93
C GLU A 18 3.41 -5.41 -2.31
N TYR A 19 3.51 -4.54 -3.32
CA TYR A 19 2.40 -3.72 -3.78
C TYR A 19 1.61 -4.36 -4.92
N GLY A 20 2.08 -5.47 -5.50
CA GLY A 20 1.41 -6.14 -6.63
C GLY A 20 1.45 -5.31 -7.91
N LEU A 21 2.61 -4.71 -8.19
CA LEU A 21 2.85 -3.84 -9.33
C LEU A 21 3.96 -4.40 -10.20
N ASP A 22 3.97 -4.02 -11.48
CA ASP A 22 5.12 -4.30 -12.35
C ASP A 22 6.34 -3.47 -11.93
N VAL A 23 7.53 -4.06 -12.08
CA VAL A 23 8.81 -3.40 -11.76
C VAL A 23 8.94 -2.06 -12.48
N ASP A 24 8.61 -2.02 -13.78
CA ASP A 24 8.65 -0.80 -14.60
C ASP A 24 7.77 0.32 -14.04
N VAL A 25 6.63 -0.01 -13.42
CA VAL A 25 5.74 0.97 -12.79
C VAL A 25 6.41 1.60 -11.58
N VAL A 26 7.09 0.80 -10.76
CA VAL A 26 7.85 1.29 -9.60
C VAL A 26 9.05 2.13 -10.05
N GLU A 27 9.80 1.66 -11.05
CA GLU A 27 10.93 2.41 -11.62
C GLU A 27 10.50 3.77 -12.18
N ASN A 28 9.37 3.81 -12.88
CA ASN A 28 8.80 5.06 -13.39
C ASN A 28 8.35 5.99 -12.24
N ALA A 29 7.73 5.45 -11.19
CA ALA A 29 7.32 6.25 -10.03
C ALA A 29 8.52 6.91 -9.33
N ILE A 30 9.66 6.22 -9.29
CA ILE A 30 10.93 6.73 -8.74
C ILE A 30 11.57 7.75 -9.69
N THR A 31 11.73 7.38 -10.96
CA THR A 31 12.46 8.17 -11.97
C THR A 31 11.77 9.49 -12.29
N PHE A 32 10.44 9.46 -12.37
CA PHE A 32 9.62 10.62 -12.70
C PHE A 32 8.98 11.26 -11.46
N SER A 33 9.53 10.99 -10.27
CA SER A 33 9.15 11.69 -9.04
C SER A 33 9.43 13.19 -9.17
N GLU A 34 8.46 14.01 -8.76
CA GLU A 34 8.64 15.47 -8.64
C GLU A 34 9.64 15.84 -7.53
N THR A 35 9.96 14.90 -6.65
CA THR A 35 10.98 15.01 -5.61
C THR A 35 12.08 13.98 -5.87
N PRO A 36 13.15 14.35 -6.60
CA PRO A 36 14.20 13.41 -7.00
C PRO A 36 14.85 12.68 -5.82
N LEU A 37 15.20 11.41 -6.05
CA LEU A 37 15.84 10.54 -5.09
C LEU A 37 17.30 10.31 -5.48
N ASP A 38 18.22 10.54 -4.54
CA ASP A 38 19.59 10.05 -4.64
C ASP A 38 19.68 8.66 -4.00
N LEU A 39 19.40 7.63 -4.80
CA LEU A 39 19.35 6.25 -4.32
C LEU A 39 20.71 5.77 -3.79
N ASP A 40 21.82 6.23 -4.37
CA ASP A 40 23.17 5.88 -3.91
C ASP A 40 23.45 6.47 -2.53
N SER A 41 23.06 7.73 -2.30
CA SER A 41 23.15 8.35 -0.97
C SER A 41 22.30 7.60 0.05
N LEU A 42 21.06 7.25 -0.31
CA LEU A 42 20.14 6.53 0.60
C LEU A 42 20.66 5.16 1.01
N VAL A 43 21.30 4.44 0.07
CA VAL A 43 22.01 3.19 0.33
C VAL A 43 23.17 3.42 1.32
N GLY A 44 23.98 4.46 1.07
CA GLY A 44 25.11 4.82 1.93
C GLY A 44 24.70 5.15 3.37
N GLU A 45 23.62 5.91 3.54
CA GLU A 45 23.05 6.22 4.85
C GLU A 45 22.49 4.97 5.56
N GLY A 46 21.97 3.99 4.80
CA GLY A 46 21.37 2.75 5.32
C GLY A 46 22.37 1.63 5.59
N ILE A 47 23.68 1.90 5.50
CA ILE A 47 24.75 0.88 5.56
C ILE A 47 24.69 -0.01 6.82
N PHE A 48 24.11 0.47 7.92
CA PHE A 48 23.95 -0.28 9.16
C PHE A 48 22.99 -1.48 9.06
N CYS A 49 22.09 -1.48 8.07
CA CYS A 49 21.14 -2.58 7.79
C CYS A 49 21.77 -3.77 7.04
N PHE A 50 23.03 -3.66 6.61
CA PHE A 50 23.75 -4.68 5.83
C PHE A 50 24.27 -5.81 6.71
N ARG A 51 23.36 -6.52 7.36
CA ARG A 51 23.67 -7.61 8.30
C ARG A 51 23.10 -8.91 7.78
N GLY A 52 23.84 -10.00 7.97
CA GLY A 52 23.41 -11.32 7.53
C GLY A 52 24.58 -12.30 7.42
N PRO A 53 24.29 -13.61 7.41
CA PRO A 53 25.31 -14.67 7.34
C PRO A 53 26.02 -14.72 5.99
N ASN A 54 25.46 -14.11 4.94
CA ASN A 54 26.04 -14.02 3.60
C ASN A 54 25.54 -12.74 2.91
N ASP A 55 26.15 -12.42 1.76
CA ASP A 55 25.89 -11.16 1.06
C ASP A 55 24.45 -11.07 0.52
N ASN A 56 23.85 -12.17 0.04
CA ASN A 56 22.46 -12.15 -0.40
C ASN A 56 21.49 -11.76 0.74
N VAL A 57 21.71 -12.27 1.96
CA VAL A 57 20.91 -11.89 3.12
C VAL A 57 21.18 -10.43 3.52
N LYS A 58 22.44 -9.98 3.48
CA LYS A 58 22.77 -8.56 3.75
C LYS A 58 22.06 -7.63 2.78
N TYR A 59 22.09 -7.93 1.48
CA TYR A 59 21.43 -7.12 0.45
C TYR A 59 19.91 -7.16 0.60
N SER A 60 19.33 -8.30 0.93
CA SER A 60 17.88 -8.40 1.16
C SER A 60 17.45 -7.56 2.37
N ASN A 61 18.21 -7.62 3.47
CA ASN A 61 17.93 -6.80 4.66
C ASN A 61 18.12 -5.30 4.38
N ALA A 62 19.15 -4.94 3.61
CA ALA A 62 19.34 -3.56 3.16
C ALA A 62 18.19 -3.08 2.27
N ALA A 63 17.71 -3.93 1.35
CA ALA A 63 16.62 -3.64 0.45
C ALA A 63 15.29 -3.37 1.19
N ILE A 64 15.02 -4.04 2.32
CA ILE A 64 13.86 -3.74 3.18
C ILE A 64 13.91 -2.31 3.71
N CYS A 65 15.09 -1.86 4.15
CA CYS A 65 15.25 -0.50 4.65
C CYS A 65 15.16 0.52 3.50
N LEU A 66 15.78 0.22 2.37
CA LEU A 66 15.76 1.08 1.20
C LEU A 66 14.35 1.20 0.60
N SER A 67 13.55 0.12 0.56
CA SER A 67 12.17 0.17 0.06
C SER A 67 11.34 1.16 0.87
N ASN A 68 11.46 1.15 2.19
CA ASN A 68 10.74 2.09 3.05
C ASN A 68 11.23 3.53 2.86
N LYS A 69 12.54 3.74 2.68
CA LYS A 69 13.10 5.07 2.37
C LYS A 69 12.61 5.61 1.03
N ILE A 70 12.52 4.76 0.00
CA ILE A 70 11.96 5.11 -1.31
C ILE A 70 10.50 5.52 -1.16
N LEU A 71 9.69 4.74 -0.45
CA LEU A 71 8.27 5.01 -0.25
C LEU A 71 8.01 6.20 0.68
N ALA A 72 8.95 6.55 1.57
CA ALA A 72 8.92 7.75 2.40
C ALA A 72 9.31 9.03 1.65
N ASN A 73 9.66 8.94 0.36
CA ASN A 73 9.80 10.13 -0.48
C ASN A 73 8.42 10.57 -0.97
N VAL A 74 8.05 11.81 -0.67
CA VAL A 74 6.72 12.36 -0.97
C VAL A 74 6.33 12.26 -2.44
N GLY A 75 7.26 12.51 -3.37
CA GLY A 75 6.98 12.44 -4.80
C GLY A 75 6.73 11.01 -5.28
N VAL A 76 7.50 10.04 -4.78
CA VAL A 76 7.25 8.61 -5.05
C VAL A 76 5.95 8.16 -4.39
N ALA A 77 5.74 8.51 -3.13
CA ALA A 77 4.52 8.20 -2.39
C ALA A 77 3.28 8.67 -3.16
N LYS A 78 3.26 9.91 -3.64
CA LYS A 78 2.17 10.47 -4.44
C LYS A 78 1.89 9.66 -5.72
N ASN A 79 2.93 9.28 -6.46
CA ASN A 79 2.80 8.45 -7.66
C ASN A 79 2.20 7.07 -7.32
N MET A 80 2.73 6.42 -6.29
CA MET A 80 2.29 5.10 -5.84
C MET A 80 0.85 5.13 -5.32
N LEU A 81 0.50 6.12 -4.50
CA LEU A 81 -0.84 6.32 -3.97
C LEU A 81 -1.87 6.57 -5.08
N SER A 82 -1.48 7.30 -6.13
CA SER A 82 -2.34 7.51 -7.31
C SER A 82 -2.65 6.19 -8.02
N ILE A 83 -1.65 5.34 -8.24
CA ILE A 83 -1.81 4.02 -8.86
C ILE A 83 -2.73 3.14 -8.02
N LEU A 84 -2.47 3.02 -6.72
CA LEU A 84 -3.29 2.22 -5.80
C LEU A 84 -4.73 2.73 -5.71
N SER A 85 -4.91 4.06 -5.71
CA SER A 85 -6.25 4.66 -5.71
C SER A 85 -7.04 4.29 -6.96
N GLU A 86 -6.39 4.22 -8.12
CA GLU A 86 -7.05 3.79 -9.35
C GLU A 86 -7.38 2.30 -9.33
N GLN A 87 -6.47 1.44 -8.82
CA GLN A 87 -6.77 0.02 -8.60
C GLN A 87 -7.96 -0.20 -7.67
N ILE A 88 -8.06 0.60 -6.60
CA ILE A 88 -9.22 0.56 -5.68
C ILE A 88 -10.49 0.94 -6.43
N ARG A 89 -10.49 2.04 -7.21
CA ARG A 89 -11.67 2.46 -8.00
C ARG A 89 -12.10 1.44 -9.04
N GLN A 90 -11.16 0.68 -9.60
CA GLN A 90 -11.39 -0.32 -10.63
C GLN A 90 -11.58 -1.74 -10.08
N TRP A 91 -11.60 -1.90 -8.76
CA TRP A 91 -11.82 -3.20 -8.13
C TRP A 91 -13.11 -3.84 -8.65
N ASP A 92 -13.05 -5.12 -8.99
CA ASP A 92 -14.09 -5.86 -9.71
C ASP A 92 -15.19 -6.43 -8.80
N HIS A 93 -15.11 -6.12 -7.51
CA HIS A 93 -16.01 -6.58 -6.46
C HIS A 93 -16.05 -8.11 -6.24
N GLU A 94 -15.05 -8.87 -6.72
CA GLU A 94 -15.06 -10.33 -6.60
C GLU A 94 -14.67 -10.86 -5.22
N ASP A 95 -13.72 -10.20 -4.56
CA ASP A 95 -13.19 -10.61 -3.25
C ASP A 95 -12.83 -9.38 -2.42
N ILE A 96 -13.56 -9.17 -1.32
CA ILE A 96 -13.36 -8.04 -0.42
C ILE A 96 -11.95 -7.98 0.16
N ASN A 97 -11.25 -9.12 0.27
CA ASN A 97 -9.89 -9.16 0.80
C ASN A 97 -8.88 -8.50 -0.15
N VAL A 98 -9.18 -8.47 -1.45
CA VAL A 98 -8.38 -7.72 -2.42
C VAL A 98 -8.51 -6.22 -2.13
N LEU A 99 -9.73 -5.72 -1.93
CA LEU A 99 -9.95 -4.32 -1.56
C LEU A 99 -9.27 -3.97 -0.22
N LEU A 100 -9.44 -4.81 0.81
CA LEU A 100 -8.76 -4.62 2.10
C LEU A 100 -7.24 -4.60 1.94
N SER A 101 -6.66 -5.49 1.13
CA SER A 101 -5.22 -5.50 0.87
C SER A 101 -4.74 -4.21 0.19
N LEU A 102 -5.48 -3.69 -0.79
CA LEU A 102 -5.17 -2.41 -1.44
C LEU A 102 -5.25 -1.23 -0.46
N LEU A 103 -6.27 -1.20 0.41
CA LEU A 103 -6.40 -0.17 1.43
C LEU A 103 -5.24 -0.21 2.44
N ASN A 104 -4.84 -1.40 2.89
CA ASN A 104 -3.70 -1.55 3.79
C ASN A 104 -2.40 -1.06 3.14
N LYS A 105 -2.14 -1.41 1.88
CA LYS A 105 -0.98 -0.93 1.12
C LYS A 105 -0.95 0.60 1.05
N LEU A 106 -2.09 1.21 0.78
CA LEU A 106 -2.24 2.66 0.73
C LEU A 106 -1.96 3.32 2.09
N ILE A 107 -2.51 2.76 3.17
CA ILE A 107 -2.28 3.21 4.55
C ILE A 107 -0.79 3.12 4.90
N THR A 108 -0.12 2.02 4.57
CA THR A 108 1.32 1.86 4.84
C THR A 108 2.16 2.96 4.18
N ILE A 109 1.85 3.37 2.95
CA ILE A 109 2.58 4.48 2.30
C ILE A 109 2.29 5.81 3.01
N MET A 110 1.04 6.05 3.41
CA MET A 110 0.66 7.27 4.15
C MET A 110 1.38 7.34 5.51
N GLU A 111 1.49 6.24 6.22
CA GLU A 111 2.19 6.14 7.52
C GLU A 111 3.70 6.42 7.40
N LEU A 112 4.30 6.13 6.24
CA LEU A 112 5.68 6.50 5.94
C LEU A 112 5.86 8.00 5.65
N ASN A 113 4.77 8.72 5.41
CA ASN A 113 4.76 10.15 5.03
C ASN A 113 3.77 10.95 5.91
N PRO A 114 3.91 10.93 7.25
CA PRO A 114 2.91 11.44 8.18
C PRO A 114 2.74 12.96 8.13
N ASP A 115 3.75 13.69 7.67
CA ASP A 115 3.72 15.15 7.51
C ASP A 115 2.82 15.60 6.35
N GLU A 116 2.64 14.75 5.34
CA GLU A 116 1.79 15.04 4.19
C GLU A 116 0.41 14.39 4.33
N TYR A 117 0.36 13.20 4.93
CA TYR A 117 -0.84 12.39 5.06
C TYR A 117 -1.23 12.23 6.53
N HIS A 118 -1.67 13.33 7.15
CA HIS A 118 -2.01 13.38 8.57
C HIS A 118 -3.19 12.48 8.99
N CYS A 119 -4.07 12.08 8.06
CA CYS A 119 -5.17 11.15 8.31
C CYS A 119 -5.83 10.66 7.01
N LEU A 120 -6.67 9.63 7.09
CA LEU A 120 -7.49 9.14 5.96
C LEU A 120 -8.30 10.25 5.26
N ARG A 121 -8.58 11.38 5.92
CA ARG A 121 -9.31 12.52 5.33
C ARG A 121 -8.49 13.40 4.40
N THR A 122 -7.16 13.35 4.46
CA THR A 122 -6.26 14.00 3.48
C THR A 122 -5.79 13.02 2.39
N SER A 123 -6.31 11.78 2.42
CA SER A 123 -5.95 10.74 1.46
C SER A 123 -6.55 11.00 0.08
N CYS A 124 -5.96 10.36 -0.93
CA CYS A 124 -6.45 10.36 -2.31
C CYS A 124 -7.79 9.59 -2.48
N ILE A 125 -8.33 9.01 -1.40
CA ILE A 125 -9.51 8.13 -1.40
C ILE A 125 -10.58 8.65 -0.45
N ASN A 126 -11.80 8.75 -0.97
CA ASN A 126 -12.97 8.95 -0.13
C ASN A 126 -13.48 7.57 0.33
N PHE A 127 -13.20 7.21 1.58
CA PHE A 127 -13.65 5.94 2.18
C PHE A 127 -15.17 5.74 2.14
N LYS A 128 -15.95 6.83 2.12
CA LYS A 128 -17.42 6.74 1.99
C LYS A 128 -17.89 6.46 0.56
N ALA A 129 -16.98 6.52 -0.40
CA ALA A 129 -17.24 6.27 -1.82
C ALA A 129 -16.38 5.11 -2.32
N LEU A 130 -16.08 4.14 -1.45
CA LEU A 130 -15.44 2.91 -1.88
C LEU A 130 -16.37 2.16 -2.85
N PRO A 131 -15.81 1.52 -3.88
CA PRO A 131 -16.58 0.65 -4.76
C PRO A 131 -17.21 -0.47 -3.92
N SER A 132 -18.46 -0.81 -4.22
CA SER A 132 -19.25 -1.76 -3.45
C SER A 132 -20.39 -2.31 -4.30
N GLU A 133 -20.75 -3.57 -4.05
CA GLU A 133 -22.07 -4.07 -4.42
C GLU A 133 -23.16 -3.40 -3.57
N PRO A 134 -24.43 -3.39 -4.03
CA PRO A 134 -25.54 -2.84 -3.29
C PRO A 134 -25.76 -3.56 -1.95
N VAL A 135 -25.62 -2.85 -0.84
CA VAL A 135 -25.93 -3.38 0.50
C VAL A 135 -27.44 -3.28 0.74
N PRO A 136 -28.11 -4.34 1.22
CA PRO A 136 -29.52 -4.31 1.62
C PRO A 136 -29.83 -3.15 2.59
N GLU A 137 -30.94 -2.45 2.37
CA GLU A 137 -31.29 -1.24 3.13
C GLU A 137 -31.41 -1.52 4.65
N ASP A 138 -31.98 -2.66 5.02
CA ASP A 138 -32.16 -3.08 6.41
C ASP A 138 -30.84 -3.34 7.15
N ILE A 139 -29.78 -3.67 6.42
CA ILE A 139 -28.41 -3.80 6.92
C ILE A 139 -27.72 -2.44 6.93
N ALA A 140 -27.81 -1.68 5.83
CA ALA A 140 -27.16 -0.38 5.69
C ALA A 140 -27.60 0.65 6.73
N GLU A 141 -28.85 0.57 7.20
CA GLU A 141 -29.36 1.44 8.26
C GLU A 141 -28.83 1.09 9.67
N LYS A 142 -28.47 -0.18 9.89
CA LYS A 142 -28.07 -0.70 11.21
C LYS A 142 -26.56 -0.80 11.39
N TYR A 143 -25.85 -1.10 10.31
CA TYR A 143 -24.43 -1.43 10.32
C TYR A 143 -23.64 -0.46 9.43
N SER A 144 -22.49 -0.02 9.92
CA SER A 144 -21.56 0.78 9.13
C SER A 144 -20.76 -0.12 8.18
N VAL A 145 -21.36 -0.45 7.04
CA VAL A 145 -20.71 -1.18 5.95
C VAL A 145 -20.05 -0.19 5.00
N TRP A 146 -18.75 -0.34 4.80
CA TRP A 146 -17.97 0.50 3.88
C TRP A 146 -18.04 0.03 2.44
N SER A 147 -18.03 -1.29 2.25
CA SER A 147 -18.09 -1.93 0.95
C SER A 147 -18.54 -3.39 1.12
N MET A 148 -19.13 -3.97 0.08
CA MET A 148 -19.52 -5.36 0.01
C MET A 148 -19.09 -5.96 -1.34
N ASP A 149 -18.61 -7.19 -1.32
CA ASP A 149 -18.30 -7.95 -2.53
C ASP A 149 -19.51 -8.77 -3.05
N LYS A 150 -19.38 -9.37 -4.22
CA LYS A 150 -20.44 -10.18 -4.87
C LYS A 150 -20.83 -11.44 -4.09
N LYS A 151 -20.04 -11.85 -3.11
CA LYS A 151 -20.27 -13.03 -2.27
C LYS A 151 -20.93 -12.66 -0.95
N GLY A 152 -21.22 -11.38 -0.71
CA GLY A 152 -21.81 -10.90 0.53
C GLY A 152 -20.80 -10.71 1.66
N MET A 153 -19.49 -10.67 1.37
CA MET A 153 -18.49 -10.30 2.36
C MET A 153 -18.42 -8.78 2.44
N CYS A 154 -18.57 -8.24 3.65
CA CYS A 154 -18.62 -6.82 3.94
C CYS A 154 -17.32 -6.36 4.59
N LEU A 155 -16.83 -5.21 4.15
CA LEU A 155 -15.80 -4.43 4.82
C LEU A 155 -16.46 -3.53 5.87
N VAL A 156 -16.09 -3.73 7.13
CA VAL A 156 -16.65 -3.08 8.31
C VAL A 156 -15.54 -2.60 9.25
N GLY A 157 -15.89 -2.17 10.47
CA GLY A 157 -14.97 -1.60 11.45
C GLY A 157 -14.80 -0.09 11.28
N ILE A 158 -14.37 0.64 12.30
CA ILE A 158 -14.29 2.12 12.25
C ILE A 158 -13.33 2.61 11.15
N ASP A 159 -12.30 1.80 10.85
CA ASP A 159 -11.24 2.12 9.90
C ASP A 159 -11.28 1.25 8.63
N ALA A 160 -12.43 0.60 8.35
CA ALA A 160 -12.60 -0.29 7.19
C ALA A 160 -11.54 -1.41 7.13
N ASN A 161 -11.32 -2.08 8.26
CA ASN A 161 -10.22 -3.03 8.47
C ASN A 161 -10.70 -4.45 8.85
N GLU A 162 -12.00 -4.65 8.98
CA GLU A 162 -12.61 -5.92 9.37
C GLU A 162 -13.47 -6.48 8.24
N VAL A 163 -13.45 -7.80 8.06
CA VAL A 163 -14.21 -8.49 7.02
C VAL A 163 -15.17 -9.47 7.67
N VAL A 164 -16.46 -9.30 7.41
CA VAL A 164 -17.52 -10.16 7.95
C VAL A 164 -18.55 -10.45 6.87
N HIS A 165 -19.07 -11.66 6.84
CA HIS A 165 -20.16 -12.00 5.94
C HIS A 165 -21.45 -11.29 6.37
N ILE A 166 -22.28 -10.85 5.41
CA ILE A 166 -23.51 -10.10 5.67
C ILE A 166 -24.45 -10.82 6.65
N ASP A 167 -24.59 -12.13 6.54
CA ASP A 167 -25.43 -12.96 7.42
C ASP A 167 -24.92 -13.04 8.88
N ASP A 168 -23.68 -12.65 9.12
CA ASP A 168 -23.04 -12.68 10.43
C ASP A 168 -23.00 -11.29 11.09
N LEU A 169 -23.47 -10.23 10.43
CA LEU A 169 -23.49 -8.86 10.98
C LEU A 169 -24.36 -8.75 12.24
N ASP A 170 -25.44 -9.52 12.33
CA ASP A 170 -26.32 -9.56 13.51
C ASP A 170 -25.68 -10.23 14.74
N LYS A 171 -24.48 -10.82 14.60
CA LYS A 171 -23.78 -11.56 15.66
C LYS A 171 -22.59 -10.80 16.26
N ILE A 172 -22.33 -9.60 15.78
CA ILE A 172 -21.23 -8.72 16.20
C ILE A 172 -21.80 -7.58 17.07
#